data_AF-A0A3D1IIE6-F1
#
_entry.id   AF-A0A3D1IIE6-F1
#
_cell.length_a   1.000
_cell.length_b   1.000
_cell.length_c   1.000
_cell.angle_alpha   90.00
_cell.angle_beta   90.00
_cell.angle_gamma   90.00
#
_symmetry.space_group_name_H-M   'P 1'
#
loop_
_entity.id
_entity.type
_entity.pdbx_description
1 polymer ?
#
loop_
_entity_poly.entity_id
_entity_poly.type
_entity_poly.pdbx_seq_one_letter_code
_entity_poly.pdbx_strand_id
1 'polypeptide(L)'
;PPPPPPPPAAATAAPAPVLDVNPNAAPIEAPAEIAPETGFDLSNVQGVEGGIVGGVVGGVVGGLLAAPPPPPPPPPPPTEPVRVGGNVSPPTKTKDVAPIYPAVAQSARVSGVVILEAVIGVDGRVTDVKVLREVALLSDAAIAAVRQWEYTPTMLNGSPVPVIMTVTVNFTLR
;
A
#
# COMPACT_ATOMS: atom_id res chain seq x y z
N PRO A 1 1.22 16.79 62.36
CA PRO A 1 0.81 16.49 60.97
C PRO A 1 1.55 15.23 60.50
N PRO A 2 0.88 14.25 59.88
CA PRO A 2 1.60 13.12 59.30
C PRO A 2 2.45 13.58 58.10
N PRO A 3 3.57 12.91 57.82
CA PRO A 3 4.35 13.19 56.61
C PRO A 3 3.53 12.90 55.34
N PRO A 4 3.81 13.59 54.22
CA PRO A 4 3.17 13.29 52.95
C PRO A 4 3.47 11.83 52.54
N PRO A 5 2.52 11.13 51.90
CA PRO A 5 2.78 9.80 51.38
C PRO A 5 3.91 9.84 50.34
N PRO A 6 4.73 8.78 50.25
CA PRO A 6 5.75 8.69 49.22
C PRO A 6 5.08 8.71 47.83
N PRO A 7 5.76 9.26 46.80
CA PRO A 7 5.27 9.21 45.42
C PRO A 7 5.11 7.75 44.98
N PRO A 8 4.15 7.43 44.10
CA PRO A 8 4.01 6.10 43.52
C PRO A 8 5.33 5.66 42.88
N ALA A 9 5.79 4.45 43.20
CA ALA A 9 6.93 3.85 42.53
C ALA A 9 6.70 3.87 41.01
N ALA A 10 7.69 4.35 40.27
CA ALA A 10 7.66 4.32 38.81
C ALA A 10 7.37 2.89 38.35
N ALA A 11 6.24 2.72 37.65
CA ALA A 11 5.88 1.47 37.04
C ALA A 11 7.03 1.04 36.13
N THR A 12 7.63 -0.09 36.49
CA THR A 12 8.72 -0.73 35.75
C THR A 12 8.25 -0.92 34.31
N ALA A 13 9.00 -0.39 33.36
CA ALA A 13 8.72 -0.58 31.94
C ALA A 13 8.59 -2.07 31.65
N ALA A 14 7.46 -2.46 31.05
CA ALA A 14 7.26 -3.82 30.57
C ALA A 14 8.42 -4.18 29.61
N PRO A 15 8.99 -5.39 29.70
CA PRO A 15 10.00 -5.83 28.75
C PRO A 15 9.41 -5.81 27.33
N ALA A 16 10.16 -5.25 26.38
CA ALA A 16 9.82 -5.31 24.97
C ALA A 16 9.59 -6.78 24.56
N PRO A 17 8.60 -7.07 23.69
CA PRO A 17 8.38 -8.43 23.22
C PRO A 17 9.63 -8.89 22.46
N VAL A 18 10.26 -9.95 22.98
CA VAL A 18 11.28 -10.71 22.26
C VAL A 18 10.61 -11.27 21.01
N LEU A 19 11.02 -10.77 19.84
CA LEU A 19 10.63 -11.33 18.56
C LEU A 19 11.35 -12.68 18.44
N ASP A 20 10.62 -13.77 18.68
CA ASP A 20 11.07 -15.13 18.35
C ASP A 20 11.16 -15.21 16.83
N VAL A 21 12.36 -14.95 16.31
CA VAL A 21 12.64 -14.98 14.88
C VAL A 21 12.73 -16.44 14.45
N ASN A 22 11.67 -16.90 13.78
CA ASN A 22 11.63 -18.18 13.08
C ASN A 22 12.95 -18.40 12.29
N PRO A 23 13.70 -19.50 12.55
CA PRO A 23 14.99 -19.77 11.91
C PRO A 23 14.90 -20.11 10.42
N ASN A 24 13.70 -20.09 9.82
CA ASN A 24 13.48 -20.29 8.39
C ASN A 24 13.30 -18.98 7.59
N ALA A 25 13.73 -17.85 8.15
CA ALA A 25 13.82 -16.58 7.42
C ALA A 25 15.00 -16.62 6.42
N ALA A 26 14.74 -16.22 5.18
CA ALA A 26 15.70 -16.25 4.08
C ALA A 26 17.01 -15.49 4.43
N PRO A 27 18.19 -15.96 4.00
CA PRO A 27 19.48 -15.30 4.29
C PRO A 27 19.51 -13.83 3.80
N ILE A 28 20.03 -12.94 4.65
CA ILE A 28 20.16 -11.49 4.42
C ILE A 28 21.51 -11.09 3.79
N GLU A 29 22.08 -11.93 2.95
CA GLU A 29 23.37 -11.65 2.28
C GLU A 29 23.15 -11.52 0.78
N ALA A 30 23.42 -10.33 0.23
CA ALA A 30 23.40 -10.09 -1.21
C ALA A 30 24.68 -10.68 -1.85
N PRO A 31 24.60 -11.57 -2.86
CA PRO A 31 25.78 -12.05 -3.55
C PRO A 31 26.48 -10.90 -4.29
N ALA A 32 27.72 -10.63 -3.92
CA ALA A 32 28.60 -9.69 -4.59
C ALA A 32 29.35 -10.37 -5.74
N GLU A 33 28.66 -10.90 -6.76
CA GLU A 33 29.29 -11.19 -8.07
C GLU A 33 28.28 -11.38 -9.19
N ILE A 34 28.49 -10.71 -10.33
CA ILE A 34 27.74 -10.87 -11.57
C ILE A 34 28.49 -11.90 -12.43
N ALA A 35 27.91 -13.08 -12.66
CA ALA A 35 28.38 -14.01 -13.68
C ALA A 35 27.66 -13.74 -15.02
N PRO A 36 28.37 -13.49 -16.14
CA PRO A 36 27.74 -13.51 -17.46
C PRO A 36 27.48 -14.96 -17.90
N GLU A 37 26.22 -15.36 -17.94
CA GLU A 37 25.79 -16.64 -18.51
C GLU A 37 25.96 -16.58 -20.04
N THR A 38 26.83 -17.43 -20.55
CA THR A 38 27.13 -17.57 -21.98
C THR A 38 26.16 -18.55 -22.62
N GLY A 39 25.52 -18.11 -23.71
CA GLY A 39 25.09 -18.91 -24.88
C GLY A 39 24.08 -20.04 -24.69
N PHE A 40 22.84 -19.81 -25.16
CA PHE A 40 22.06 -20.90 -25.78
C PHE A 40 21.65 -20.52 -27.20
N ASP A 41 22.14 -21.38 -28.09
CA ASP A 41 22.07 -21.41 -29.54
C ASP A 41 20.66 -21.84 -29.99
N LEU A 42 20.05 -21.04 -30.87
CA LEU A 42 18.76 -21.34 -31.51
C LEU A 42 18.96 -21.79 -32.98
N SER A 43 20.10 -22.39 -33.31
CA SER A 43 20.28 -23.10 -34.56
C SER A 43 19.41 -24.35 -34.52
N ASN A 44 18.13 -24.19 -34.91
CA ASN A 44 17.35 -25.10 -35.76
C ASN A 44 15.83 -24.94 -35.54
N VAL A 45 15.28 -23.76 -35.80
CA VAL A 45 13.89 -23.71 -36.31
C VAL A 45 13.84 -22.84 -37.57
N GLN A 46 13.60 -23.53 -38.67
CA GLN A 46 13.72 -23.11 -40.05
C GLN A 46 12.45 -22.39 -40.53
N GLY A 47 12.64 -21.21 -41.11
CA GLY A 47 11.65 -20.52 -41.92
C GLY A 47 12.40 -19.70 -42.97
N VAL A 48 12.36 -20.15 -44.22
CA VAL A 48 13.16 -19.66 -45.35
C VAL A 48 12.49 -18.50 -46.10
N GLU A 49 13.29 -17.46 -46.34
CA GLU A 49 13.59 -16.77 -47.60
C GLU A 49 12.47 -16.25 -48.55
N GLY A 50 12.54 -14.94 -48.81
CA GLY A 50 11.95 -14.22 -49.95
C GLY A 50 11.72 -12.74 -49.61
N GLY A 51 12.70 -11.83 -49.75
CA GLY A 51 12.96 -11.04 -50.98
C GLY A 51 11.86 -9.97 -51.19
N ILE A 52 12.08 -8.65 -51.31
CA ILE A 52 13.15 -7.88 -51.95
C ILE A 52 13.19 -6.41 -51.49
N VAL A 53 14.35 -5.81 -51.76
CA VAL A 53 14.76 -4.40 -51.69
C VAL A 53 13.95 -3.46 -52.60
N GLY A 54 13.67 -2.25 -52.11
CA GLY A 54 13.52 -1.02 -52.94
C GLY A 54 12.14 -0.71 -53.50
N GLY A 55 11.47 0.30 -52.92
CA GLY A 55 10.22 0.90 -53.43
C GLY A 55 10.34 2.40 -53.65
N VAL A 56 10.65 2.77 -54.90
CA VAL A 56 10.47 4.04 -55.64
C VAL A 56 10.26 5.40 -54.93
N VAL A 57 11.09 6.36 -55.34
CA VAL A 57 10.85 7.81 -55.27
C VAL A 57 9.73 8.19 -56.26
N GLY A 58 8.70 8.89 -55.78
CA GLY A 58 7.81 9.72 -56.59
C GLY A 58 6.31 9.38 -56.50
N GLY A 59 5.50 10.32 -56.03
CA GLY A 59 4.03 10.22 -56.14
C GLY A 59 3.19 11.17 -55.29
N VAL A 60 2.95 12.37 -55.84
CA VAL A 60 1.75 13.22 -55.77
C VAL A 60 1.30 13.94 -54.47
N VAL A 61 0.96 15.21 -54.70
CA VAL A 61 0.41 16.25 -53.81
C VAL A 61 -1.04 15.94 -53.42
N GLY A 62 -1.40 16.16 -52.15
CA GLY A 62 -2.77 16.54 -51.77
C GLY A 62 -3.36 15.76 -50.58
N GLY A 63 -3.61 16.46 -49.47
CA GLY A 63 -4.51 15.97 -48.41
C GLY A 63 -4.18 16.47 -47.00
N LEU A 64 -4.64 17.67 -46.65
CA LEU A 64 -4.71 18.13 -45.27
C LEU A 64 -5.78 17.32 -44.52
N LEU A 65 -5.41 16.24 -43.85
CA LEU A 65 -6.21 15.67 -42.77
C LEU A 65 -5.30 15.59 -41.55
N ALA A 66 -5.52 16.49 -40.59
CA ALA A 66 -4.84 16.43 -39.30
C ALA A 66 -5.09 15.05 -38.69
N ALA A 67 -4.01 14.33 -38.38
CA ALA A 67 -4.11 13.09 -37.65
C ALA A 67 -4.84 13.34 -36.31
N PRO A 68 -5.71 12.43 -35.86
CA PRO A 68 -6.28 12.53 -34.53
C PRO A 68 -5.16 12.62 -33.49
N PRO A 69 -5.34 13.41 -32.40
CA PRO A 69 -4.32 13.52 -31.37
C PRO A 69 -3.98 12.13 -30.82
N PRO A 70 -2.71 11.87 -30.49
CA PRO A 70 -2.31 10.59 -29.92
C PRO A 70 -3.10 10.33 -28.63
N PRO A 71 -3.45 9.06 -28.35
CA PRO A 71 -4.10 8.71 -27.09
C PRO A 71 -3.24 9.17 -25.90
N PRO A 72 -3.86 9.54 -24.77
CA PRO A 72 -3.12 9.91 -23.56
C PRO A 72 -2.20 8.76 -23.15
N PRO A 73 -1.02 9.05 -22.56
CA PRO A 73 -0.11 8.03 -22.09
C PRO A 73 -0.81 7.12 -21.08
N PRO A 74 -0.47 5.81 -21.05
CA PRO A 74 -1.02 4.89 -20.06
C PRO A 74 -0.72 5.38 -18.63
N PRO A 75 -1.61 5.13 -17.66
CA PRO A 75 -1.34 5.49 -16.27
C PRO A 75 -0.02 4.84 -15.81
N PRO A 76 0.77 5.52 -14.96
CA PRO A 76 2.02 4.98 -14.45
C PRO A 76 1.75 3.63 -13.75
N PRO A 77 2.69 2.67 -13.82
CA PRO A 77 2.55 1.39 -13.14
C PRO A 77 2.34 1.61 -11.64
N PRO A 78 1.55 0.75 -10.96
CA PRO A 78 1.27 0.90 -9.54
C PRO A 78 2.58 0.82 -8.74
N THR A 79 2.98 1.93 -8.14
CA THR A 79 4.08 2.00 -7.17
C THR A 79 3.75 1.06 -6.00
N GLU A 80 4.65 0.15 -5.67
CA GLU A 80 4.46 -0.76 -4.54
C GLU A 80 4.28 0.05 -3.24
N PRO A 81 3.24 -0.23 -2.42
CA PRO A 81 3.00 0.51 -1.19
C PRO A 81 4.17 0.40 -0.21
N VAL A 82 4.68 1.54 0.23
CA VAL A 82 5.77 1.62 1.21
C VAL A 82 5.16 1.58 2.63
N ARG A 83 5.72 0.76 3.53
CA ARG A 83 5.30 0.76 4.94
C ARG A 83 5.80 2.03 5.64
N VAL A 84 4.97 2.63 6.50
CA VAL A 84 5.40 3.79 7.31
C VAL A 84 6.57 3.39 8.22
N GLY A 85 7.73 4.05 8.05
CA GLY A 85 8.92 3.87 8.89
C GLY A 85 10.21 4.41 8.25
N GLY A 86 11.17 4.85 9.06
CA GLY A 86 12.51 5.27 8.62
C GLY A 86 12.60 6.69 8.03
N ASN A 87 12.21 6.87 6.77
CA ASN A 87 12.40 8.10 5.99
C ASN A 87 11.10 8.68 5.41
N VAL A 88 9.95 8.19 5.89
CA VAL A 88 8.61 8.51 5.39
C VAL A 88 7.81 9.11 6.55
N SER A 89 7.36 10.35 6.40
CA SER A 89 6.52 10.99 7.42
C SER A 89 5.15 10.29 7.49
N PRO A 90 4.66 9.92 8.68
CA PRO A 90 3.34 9.33 8.81
C PRO A 90 2.27 10.32 8.34
N PRO A 91 1.35 9.90 7.47
CA PRO A 91 0.32 10.82 6.98
C PRO A 91 -0.66 11.17 8.10
N THR A 92 -1.08 12.43 8.13
CA THR A 92 -2.05 12.94 9.10
C THR A 92 -3.45 12.75 8.56
N LYS A 93 -4.38 12.28 9.40
CA LYS A 93 -5.80 12.14 9.01
C LYS A 93 -6.42 13.52 8.80
N THR A 94 -6.90 13.79 7.58
CA THR A 94 -7.56 15.04 7.19
C THR A 94 -9.09 14.94 7.29
N LYS A 95 -9.64 13.74 7.04
CA LYS A 95 -11.06 13.46 7.17
C LYS A 95 -11.28 12.24 8.02
N ASP A 96 -12.07 12.42 9.08
CA ASP A 96 -12.46 11.37 9.99
C ASP A 96 -13.96 11.12 9.86
N VAL A 97 -14.32 9.88 9.55
CA VAL A 97 -15.71 9.42 9.50
C VAL A 97 -15.90 8.37 10.58
N ALA A 98 -16.79 8.66 11.54
CA ALA A 98 -17.08 7.72 12.61
C ALA A 98 -17.81 6.48 12.05
N PRO A 99 -17.51 5.27 12.57
CA PRO A 99 -18.21 4.07 12.15
C PRO A 99 -19.66 4.06 12.63
N ILE A 100 -20.57 3.69 11.73
CA ILE A 100 -21.97 3.49 12.08
C ILE A 100 -22.10 2.18 12.84
N TYR A 101 -22.61 2.22 14.06
CA TYR A 101 -22.78 1.03 14.89
C TYR A 101 -23.95 0.17 14.37
N PRO A 102 -23.73 -1.07 13.91
CA PRO A 102 -24.81 -1.90 13.38
C PRO A 102 -25.89 -2.22 14.41
N ALA A 103 -27.17 -2.12 14.03
CA ALA A 103 -28.30 -2.36 14.93
C ALA A 103 -28.25 -3.73 15.60
N VAL A 104 -27.87 -4.78 14.84
CA VAL A 104 -27.69 -6.15 15.36
C VAL A 104 -26.61 -6.22 16.45
N ALA A 105 -25.50 -5.49 16.29
CA ALA A 105 -24.43 -5.46 17.28
C ALA A 105 -24.85 -4.68 18.53
N GLN A 106 -25.64 -3.61 18.37
CA GLN A 106 -26.22 -2.87 19.50
C GLN A 106 -27.17 -3.74 20.31
N SER A 107 -28.12 -4.43 19.65
CA SER A 107 -29.07 -5.33 20.30
C SER A 107 -28.39 -6.51 20.99
N ALA A 108 -27.32 -7.03 20.39
CA ALA A 108 -26.51 -8.10 20.96
C ALA A 108 -25.46 -7.61 21.99
N ARG A 109 -25.39 -6.30 22.23
CA ARG A 109 -24.41 -5.65 23.14
C ARG A 109 -22.94 -5.99 22.83
N VAL A 110 -22.60 -6.11 21.54
CA VAL A 110 -21.25 -6.47 21.08
C VAL A 110 -20.36 -5.24 20.96
N SER A 111 -19.46 -5.04 21.93
CA SER A 111 -18.42 -4.00 21.90
C SER A 111 -17.04 -4.59 21.63
N GLY A 112 -16.11 -3.79 21.10
CA GLY A 112 -14.74 -4.26 20.89
C GLY A 112 -13.86 -3.31 20.07
N VAL A 113 -12.63 -3.77 19.86
CA VAL A 113 -11.62 -3.04 19.10
C VAL A 113 -11.32 -3.81 17.82
N VAL A 114 -11.58 -3.19 16.67
CA VAL A 114 -11.24 -3.71 15.34
C VAL A 114 -9.92 -3.07 14.92
N ILE A 115 -8.97 -3.89 14.46
CA ILE A 115 -7.67 -3.42 13.96
C ILE A 115 -7.62 -3.69 12.46
N LEU A 116 -7.32 -2.66 11.70
CA LEU A 116 -7.32 -2.67 10.24
C LEU A 116 -5.95 -2.22 9.73
N GLU A 117 -5.47 -2.83 8.67
CA GLU A 117 -4.39 -2.32 7.82
C GLU A 117 -5.05 -1.55 6.67
N ALA A 118 -4.67 -0.30 6.47
CA ALA A 118 -5.20 0.56 5.42
C ALA A 118 -4.07 0.97 4.47
N VAL A 119 -4.33 0.88 3.17
CA VAL A 119 -3.45 1.36 2.11
C VAL A 119 -3.95 2.74 1.67
N ILE A 120 -3.15 3.76 1.91
CA ILE A 120 -3.41 5.14 1.51
C ILE A 120 -2.74 5.37 0.16
N GLY A 121 -3.51 5.81 -0.82
CA GLY A 121 -3.02 6.16 -2.14
C GLY A 121 -2.19 7.45 -2.15
N VAL A 122 -1.58 7.73 -3.29
CA VAL A 122 -0.76 8.95 -3.52
C VAL A 122 -1.53 10.24 -3.32
N ASP A 123 -2.86 10.21 -3.47
CA ASP A 123 -3.78 11.32 -3.30
C ASP A 123 -4.31 11.46 -1.85
N GLY A 124 -3.90 10.57 -0.95
CA GLY A 124 -4.32 10.59 0.45
C GLY A 124 -5.63 9.86 0.75
N ARG A 125 -6.30 9.27 -0.25
CA ARG A 125 -7.49 8.44 -0.02
C ARG A 125 -7.13 7.02 0.36
N VAL A 126 -7.96 6.38 1.17
CA VAL A 126 -7.83 4.94 1.44
C VAL A 126 -8.27 4.15 0.21
N THR A 127 -7.35 3.35 -0.34
CA THR A 127 -7.55 2.54 -1.55
C THR A 127 -7.87 1.09 -1.21
N ASP A 128 -7.22 0.53 -0.18
CA ASP A 128 -7.46 -0.83 0.29
C ASP A 128 -7.51 -0.89 1.82
N VAL A 129 -8.27 -1.86 2.34
CA VAL A 129 -8.44 -2.09 3.78
C VAL A 129 -8.47 -3.59 4.04
N LYS A 130 -7.58 -4.05 4.92
CA LYS A 130 -7.48 -5.44 5.36
C LYS A 130 -7.72 -5.53 6.86
N VAL A 131 -8.51 -6.52 7.28
CA VAL A 131 -8.75 -6.77 8.70
C VAL A 131 -7.58 -7.54 9.30
N LEU A 132 -6.95 -6.96 10.32
CA LEU A 132 -5.91 -7.62 11.13
C LEU A 132 -6.51 -8.29 12.37
N ARG A 133 -7.47 -7.61 13.00
CA ARG A 133 -8.23 -8.15 14.13
C ARG A 133 -9.71 -7.97 13.88
N GLU A 134 -10.39 -9.10 13.67
CA GLU A 134 -11.82 -9.14 13.43
C GLU A 134 -12.60 -9.11 14.75
N VAL A 135 -13.73 -8.40 14.72
CA VAL A 135 -14.81 -8.56 15.69
C VAL A 135 -16.11 -8.80 14.93
N ALA A 136 -16.76 -9.94 15.20
CA ALA A 136 -18.01 -10.31 14.55
C ALA A 136 -19.05 -9.18 14.70
N LEU A 137 -19.81 -8.92 13.64
CA LEU A 137 -20.83 -7.86 13.55
C LEU A 137 -20.31 -6.41 13.58
N LEU A 138 -19.02 -6.15 13.78
CA LEU A 138 -18.44 -4.79 13.80
C LEU A 138 -17.47 -4.51 12.66
N SER A 139 -16.82 -5.55 12.13
CA SER A 139 -15.71 -5.39 11.18
C SER A 139 -16.14 -4.73 9.86
N ASP A 140 -17.32 -5.07 9.33
CA ASP A 140 -17.87 -4.45 8.12
C ASP A 140 -18.11 -2.95 8.30
N ALA A 141 -18.73 -2.55 9.42
CA ALA A 141 -18.93 -1.14 9.76
C ALA A 141 -17.62 -0.39 9.95
N ALA A 142 -16.59 -1.05 10.49
CA ALA A 142 -15.26 -0.47 10.63
C ALA A 142 -14.61 -0.24 9.26
N ILE A 143 -14.68 -1.22 8.35
CA ILE A 143 -14.16 -1.11 6.98
C ILE A 143 -14.87 0.03 6.24
N ALA A 144 -16.19 0.10 6.32
CA ALA A 144 -16.99 1.12 5.67
C ALA A 144 -16.57 2.54 6.09
N ALA A 145 -16.36 2.75 7.39
CA ALA A 145 -15.91 4.04 7.91
C ALA A 145 -14.49 4.41 7.46
N VAL A 146 -13.56 3.46 7.58
CA VAL A 146 -12.14 3.68 7.23
C VAL A 146 -11.96 3.95 5.74
N ARG A 147 -12.76 3.32 4.87
CA ARG A 147 -12.74 3.61 3.42
C ARG A 147 -13.12 5.06 3.09
N GLN A 148 -13.80 5.76 3.98
CA GLN A 148 -14.20 7.16 3.79
C GLN A 148 -13.22 8.15 4.42
N TRP A 149 -12.17 7.66 5.10
CA TRP A 149 -11.12 8.50 5.65
C TRP A 149 -10.21 9.04 4.55
N GLU A 150 -9.70 10.23 4.80
CA GLU A 150 -8.73 10.88 3.93
C GLU A 150 -7.56 11.36 4.79
N TYR A 151 -6.38 11.34 4.19
CA TYR A 151 -5.11 11.59 4.82
C TYR A 151 -4.30 12.59 3.98
N THR A 152 -3.31 13.22 4.58
CA THR A 152 -2.33 14.01 3.84
C THR A 152 -1.52 13.09 2.91
N PRO A 153 -1.32 13.45 1.63
CA PRO A 153 -0.40 12.74 0.74
C PRO A 153 0.97 12.57 1.37
N THR A 154 1.52 11.36 1.29
CA THR A 154 2.87 11.08 1.78
C THR A 154 3.88 11.23 0.65
N MET A 155 4.93 12.01 0.90
CA MET A 155 6.02 12.23 -0.04
C MET A 155 7.25 11.44 0.38
N LEU A 156 7.89 10.76 -0.58
CA LEU A 156 9.20 10.15 -0.44
C LEU A 156 10.10 10.71 -1.55
N ASN A 157 11.21 11.35 -1.19
CA ASN A 157 12.15 11.98 -2.12
C ASN A 157 11.47 12.96 -3.11
N GLY A 158 10.47 13.71 -2.64
CA GLY A 158 9.72 14.66 -3.47
C GLY A 158 8.66 14.06 -4.39
N SER A 159 8.47 12.73 -4.37
CA SER A 159 7.43 12.04 -5.12
C SER A 159 6.33 11.50 -4.19
N PRO A 160 5.04 11.62 -4.56
CA PRO A 160 3.97 11.04 -3.75
C PRO A 160 4.00 9.52 -3.84
N VAL A 161 3.90 8.85 -2.70
CA VAL A 161 3.96 7.37 -2.62
C VAL A 161 2.75 6.82 -1.87
N PRO A 162 2.23 5.65 -2.28
CA PRO A 162 1.22 4.95 -1.50
C PRO A 162 1.84 4.38 -0.22
N VAL A 163 1.06 4.36 0.84
CA VAL A 163 1.52 4.05 2.19
C VAL A 163 0.61 3.06 2.90
N ILE A 164 1.19 2.08 3.57
CA ILE A 164 0.46 1.14 4.42
C ILE A 164 0.54 1.58 5.89
N MET A 165 -0.59 1.67 6.57
CA MET A 165 -0.67 1.95 8.01
C MET A 165 -1.66 1.05 8.75
N THR A 166 -1.44 0.86 10.04
CA THR A 166 -2.40 0.20 10.93
C THR A 166 -3.28 1.23 11.62
N VAL A 167 -4.59 1.03 11.57
CA VAL A 167 -5.59 1.86 12.23
C VAL A 167 -6.46 1.05 13.19
N THR A 168 -6.89 1.71 14.25
CA THR A 168 -7.69 1.09 15.32
C THR A 168 -9.04 1.77 15.40
N VAL A 169 -10.11 0.98 15.33
CA VAL A 169 -11.49 1.44 15.44
C VAL A 169 -12.10 0.85 16.71
N ASN A 170 -12.52 1.72 17.63
CA ASN A 170 -13.08 1.32 18.91
C ASN A 170 -14.61 1.48 18.92
N PHE A 171 -15.33 0.40 19.22
CA PHE A 171 -16.78 0.40 19.39
C PHE A 171 -17.12 0.24 20.86
N THR A 172 -17.67 1.29 21.47
CA THR A 172 -18.15 1.29 22.85
C THR A 172 -19.66 1.55 22.87
N LEU A 173 -20.36 0.83 23.75
CA LEU A 173 -21.76 1.12 24.06
C LEU A 173 -21.79 2.26 25.08
N ARG A 174 -22.70 3.20 24.87
CA ARG A 174 -22.99 4.27 25.84
C ARG A 174 -24.29 3.99 26.59
#